data_AF-A0AAF0QZX8-F1
#
_entry.id   AF-A0AAF0QZX8-F1
#
_cell.length_a   1.000
_cell.length_b   1.000
_cell.length_c   1.000
_cell.angle_alpha   90.00
_cell.angle_beta   90.00
_cell.angle_gamma   90.00
#
_symmetry.space_group_name_H-M   'P 1'
#
loop_
_entity.id
_entity.type
_entity.pdbx_description
1 polymer ?
#
loop_
_entity_poly.entity_id
_entity_poly.type
_entity_poly.pdbx_seq_one_letter_code
_entity_poly.pdbx_strand_id
1 'polypeptide(L)'
;MAGDDTNIDDNLGHNMYQISNTKMVDLPQEVDTPQVQWTIYSSKWDKVVQVIAVMDTGAASSILNPAVLPEDQWISHFQNFTTPSKEILTTKLITKHPVVIEFFPGLQFWTKLIGSVDLRRDLIIRFNIYT
;
A
#
# COMPACT_ATOMS: atom_id res chain seq x y z
N MET A 1 -42.38 10.12 -61.26
CA MET A 1 -43.20 9.27 -60.36
C MET A 1 -42.21 8.45 -59.55
N ALA A 2 -42.31 8.54 -58.20
CA ALA A 2 -41.36 8.14 -57.15
C ALA A 2 -40.08 9.03 -57.10
N GLY A 3 -39.66 9.68 -56.00
CA GLY A 3 -39.69 9.27 -54.58
C GLY A 3 -38.56 8.25 -54.35
N ASP A 4 -37.69 8.30 -53.34
CA ASP A 4 -37.64 9.02 -52.09
C ASP A 4 -36.25 8.76 -51.46
N ASP A 5 -35.88 9.61 -50.50
CA ASP A 5 -35.09 9.32 -49.30
C ASP A 5 -33.65 8.79 -49.36
N THR A 6 -32.78 9.68 -48.88
CA THR A 6 -31.58 9.39 -48.10
C THR A 6 -31.85 8.31 -47.05
N ASN A 7 -31.12 7.20 -47.13
CA ASN A 7 -31.10 6.19 -46.06
C ASN A 7 -29.68 6.03 -45.53
N ILE A 8 -29.46 6.59 -44.34
CA ILE A 8 -28.41 6.19 -43.41
C ILE A 8 -28.91 4.89 -42.82
N ASP A 9 -28.19 3.79 -43.02
CA ASP A 9 -28.36 2.64 -42.15
C ASP A 9 -27.02 1.95 -41.89
N ASP A 10 -26.78 1.78 -40.60
CA ASP A 10 -25.57 1.31 -39.95
C ASP A 10 -25.45 -0.22 -40.14
N ASN A 11 -24.45 -0.69 -40.88
CA ASN A 11 -24.13 -2.12 -40.91
C ASN A 11 -22.87 -2.42 -40.09
N LEU A 12 -23.12 -2.74 -38.82
CA LEU A 12 -22.23 -3.40 -37.88
C LEU A 12 -21.92 -4.85 -38.32
N GLY A 13 -20.64 -5.24 -38.18
CA GLY A 13 -20.16 -6.63 -38.27
C GLY A 13 -19.26 -6.82 -39.49
N HIS A 14 -18.03 -7.32 -39.41
CA HIS A 14 -17.54 -8.40 -38.58
C HIS A 14 -16.01 -8.29 -38.44
N ASN A 15 -15.50 -7.85 -37.29
CA ASN A 15 -14.09 -8.08 -36.93
C ASN A 15 -13.97 -9.45 -36.28
N MET A 16 -13.69 -10.46 -37.09
CA MET A 16 -13.41 -11.82 -36.63
C MET A 16 -11.90 -11.94 -36.37
N TYR A 17 -11.45 -11.48 -35.19
CA TYR A 17 -10.20 -11.97 -34.63
C TYR A 17 -10.51 -13.16 -33.73
N GLN A 18 -10.00 -14.32 -34.14
CA GLN A 18 -10.13 -15.60 -33.48
C GLN A 18 -9.78 -15.50 -31.99
N ILE A 19 -10.73 -15.93 -31.15
CA ILE A 19 -10.52 -16.09 -29.71
C ILE A 19 -9.68 -17.35 -29.52
N SER A 20 -8.36 -17.19 -29.38
CA SER A 20 -7.54 -18.21 -28.75
C SER A 20 -7.83 -18.18 -27.24
N ASN A 21 -8.56 -19.19 -26.74
CA ASN A 21 -8.74 -19.42 -25.31
C ASN A 21 -7.41 -19.82 -24.67
N THR A 22 -6.54 -18.84 -24.43
CA THR A 22 -5.43 -19.00 -23.50
C THR A 22 -6.01 -18.83 -22.11
N LYS A 23 -5.97 -19.89 -21.30
CA LYS A 23 -6.23 -19.83 -19.86
C LYS A 23 -5.34 -18.71 -19.31
N MET A 24 -5.92 -17.56 -18.99
CA MET A 24 -5.23 -16.55 -18.18
C MET A 24 -4.92 -17.25 -16.86
N VAL A 25 -3.64 -17.58 -16.66
CA VAL A 25 -3.12 -17.71 -15.31
C VAL A 25 -3.32 -16.33 -14.72
N ASP A 26 -4.25 -16.24 -13.77
CA ASP A 26 -4.53 -15.04 -13.00
C ASP A 26 -3.29 -14.77 -12.13
N LEU A 27 -2.25 -14.22 -12.76
CA LEU A 27 -1.18 -13.56 -12.03
C LEU A 27 -1.87 -12.41 -11.30
N PRO A 28 -1.72 -12.29 -9.97
CA PRO A 28 -2.32 -11.19 -9.25
C PRO A 28 -1.88 -9.91 -9.95
N GLN A 29 -2.86 -9.17 -10.47
CA GLN A 29 -2.64 -7.88 -11.09
C GLN A 29 -1.90 -7.04 -10.04
N GLU A 30 -0.60 -6.84 -10.24
CA GLU A 30 0.19 -6.01 -9.35
C GLU A 30 -0.33 -4.59 -9.57
N VAL A 31 -1.30 -4.21 -8.74
CA VAL A 31 -1.81 -2.84 -8.71
C VAL A 31 -0.59 -1.97 -8.43
N ASP A 32 -0.31 -1.06 -9.36
CA ASP A 32 0.83 -0.14 -9.37
C ASP A 32 0.70 0.79 -8.15
N THR A 33 1.00 0.24 -6.98
CA THR A 33 0.83 0.89 -5.69
C THR A 33 2.04 1.80 -5.56
N PRO A 34 1.86 3.11 -5.28
CA PRO A 34 2.98 4.03 -5.21
C PRO A 34 3.93 3.58 -4.10
N GLN A 35 5.08 3.03 -4.51
CA GLN A 35 6.18 2.64 -3.62
C GLN A 35 7.16 3.80 -3.59
N VAL A 36 7.49 4.26 -2.39
CA VAL A 36 8.46 5.35 -2.21
C VAL A 36 9.52 4.91 -1.22
N GLN A 37 10.78 5.19 -1.55
CA GLN A 37 11.88 4.99 -0.62
C GLN A 37 11.92 6.15 0.36
N TRP A 38 11.82 5.84 1.64
CA TRP A 38 11.88 6.83 2.71
C TRP A 38 12.93 6.50 3.73
N THR A 39 13.22 7.52 4.54
CA THR A 39 14.23 7.46 5.57
C THR A 39 13.59 7.55 6.94
N ILE A 40 13.87 6.56 7.78
CA ILE A 40 13.48 6.53 9.18
C ILE A 40 14.68 6.95 10.03
N TYR A 41 14.44 7.94 10.88
CA TYR A 41 15.38 8.44 11.87
C TYR A 41 14.83 8.19 13.27
N SER A 42 15.74 8.18 14.24
CA SER A 42 15.41 8.25 15.64
C SER A 42 16.53 8.93 16.39
N SER A 43 16.15 9.68 17.42
CA SER A 43 17.12 10.29 18.34
C SER A 43 17.85 9.27 19.23
N LYS A 44 17.52 7.98 19.13
CA LYS A 44 17.98 6.92 20.04
C LYS A 44 18.88 5.87 19.38
N TRP A 45 19.10 5.94 18.07
CA TRP A 45 20.08 5.09 17.39
C TRP A 45 20.75 5.86 16.25
N ASP A 46 22.06 5.66 16.10
CA ASP A 46 22.88 6.46 15.17
C ASP A 46 22.69 6.06 13.70
N LYS A 47 22.04 4.91 13.45
CA LYS A 47 21.87 4.35 12.11
C LYS A 47 20.55 4.78 11.47
N VAL A 48 20.65 5.65 10.49
CA VAL A 48 19.54 5.95 9.59
C VAL A 48 19.15 4.69 8.79
N VAL A 49 17.85 4.41 8.67
CA VAL A 49 17.34 3.24 7.95
C VAL A 49 16.51 3.68 6.75
N GLN A 50 16.84 3.14 5.58
CA GLN A 50 16.05 3.34 4.36
C GLN A 50 15.05 2.20 4.23
N VAL A 51 13.80 2.54 3.91
CA VAL A 51 12.69 1.60 3.80
C VAL A 51 11.91 1.85 2.52
N ILE A 52 11.35 0.79 1.94
CA ILE A 52 10.36 0.91 0.88
C ILE A 52 8.97 0.97 1.53
N ALA A 53 8.31 2.10 1.37
CA ALA A 53 7.02 2.37 1.97
C ALA A 53 5.89 2.39 0.95
N VAL A 54 4.71 1.96 1.41
CA VAL A 54 3.43 2.13 0.72
C VAL A 54 2.59 3.14 1.50
N MET A 55 2.02 4.11 0.79
CA MET A 55 0.99 5.00 1.32
C MET A 55 -0.37 4.32 1.24
N ASP A 56 -1.02 4.15 2.38
CA ASP A 56 -2.35 3.57 2.47
C ASP A 56 -3.28 4.52 3.23
N THR A 57 -4.27 5.06 2.53
CA THR A 57 -5.29 5.94 3.11
C THR A 57 -6.39 5.18 3.86
N GLY A 58 -6.53 3.88 3.60
CA GLY A 58 -7.45 2.98 4.29
C GLY A 58 -6.83 2.31 5.53
N ALA A 59 -5.51 2.42 5.72
CA ALA A 59 -4.83 1.82 6.86
C ALA A 59 -5.27 2.45 8.19
N ALA A 60 -5.56 1.60 9.18
CA ALA A 60 -5.90 2.03 10.53
C ALA A 60 -4.69 2.56 11.32
N SER A 61 -3.49 2.08 11.02
CA SER A 61 -2.24 2.50 11.66
C SER A 61 -1.07 2.35 10.69
N SER A 62 0.02 3.06 10.94
CA SER A 62 1.29 2.80 10.27
C SER A 62 1.96 1.56 10.85
N ILE A 63 2.42 0.66 9.98
CA ILE A 63 2.96 -0.66 10.35
C ILE A 63 4.34 -0.83 9.72
N LEU A 64 5.32 -1.26 10.50
CA LEU A 64 6.69 -1.52 10.05
C LEU A 64 7.04 -2.99 10.27
N ASN A 65 7.80 -3.57 9.36
CA ASN A 65 8.39 -4.88 9.56
C ASN A 65 9.42 -4.81 10.72
N PRO A 66 9.26 -5.58 11.81
CA PRO A 66 10.17 -5.53 12.96
C PRO A 66 11.64 -5.76 12.63
N ALA A 67 11.94 -6.48 11.53
CA ALA A 67 13.31 -6.75 11.07
C ALA A 67 14.07 -5.48 10.62
N VAL A 68 13.36 -4.37 10.37
CA VAL A 68 13.94 -3.11 9.93
C VAL A 68 14.69 -2.39 11.05
N LEU A 69 14.24 -2.55 12.30
CA LEU A 69 14.82 -1.89 13.47
C LEU A 69 15.46 -2.91 14.41
N PRO A 70 16.48 -2.51 15.19
CA PRO A 70 17.03 -3.36 16.24
C PRO A 70 15.95 -3.81 17.24
N GLU A 71 16.10 -5.02 17.79
CA GLU A 71 15.11 -5.62 18.71
C GLU A 71 14.84 -4.76 19.96
N ASP A 72 15.85 -4.05 20.46
CA ASP A 72 15.76 -3.20 21.65
C ASP A 72 14.93 -1.90 21.44
N GLN A 73 14.55 -1.61 20.19
CA GLN A 73 13.67 -0.49 19.85
C GLN A 73 12.18 -0.84 19.95
N TRP A 74 11.86 -2.11 20.20
CA TRP A 74 10.49 -2.58 20.29
C TRP A 74 10.08 -2.81 21.76
N ILE A 75 8.82 -2.57 22.06
CA ILE A 75 8.18 -3.00 23.31
C ILE A 75 6.91 -3.79 22.98
N SER A 76 6.52 -4.65 23.92
CA SER A 76 5.27 -5.39 23.82
C SER A 76 4.08 -4.44 23.79
N HIS A 77 3.21 -4.60 22.80
CA HIS A 77 1.98 -3.85 22.65
C HIS A 77 0.97 -4.65 21.84
N PHE A 78 -0.18 -4.95 22.46
CA PHE A 78 -1.24 -5.73 21.83
C PHE A 78 -2.28 -4.80 21.24
N GLN A 79 -2.47 -4.89 19.93
CA GLN A 79 -3.51 -4.16 19.22
C GLN A 79 -4.17 -5.07 18.19
N ASN A 80 -5.49 -5.03 18.12
CA ASN A 80 -6.29 -5.81 17.17
C ASN A 80 -6.78 -4.89 16.04
N PHE A 81 -6.63 -5.35 14.81
CA PHE A 81 -7.14 -4.71 13.61
C PHE A 81 -8.10 -5.65 12.89
N THR A 82 -9.24 -5.13 12.46
CA THR A 82 -10.13 -5.87 11.57
C THR A 82 -9.67 -5.65 10.14
N THR A 83 -9.30 -6.72 9.45
CA THR A 83 -8.91 -6.68 8.04
C THR A 83 -10.16 -6.54 7.15
N PRO A 84 -10.01 -6.18 5.86
CA PRO A 84 -11.12 -6.22 4.90
C PRO A 84 -11.80 -7.60 4.79
N SER A 85 -11.07 -8.70 5.05
CA SER A 85 -11.61 -10.06 5.12
C SER A 85 -12.42 -10.35 6.39
N LYS A 86 -12.57 -9.37 7.30
CA LYS A 86 -13.17 -9.50 8.65
C LYS A 86 -12.38 -10.41 9.61
N GLU A 87 -11.15 -10.75 9.25
CA GLU A 87 -10.23 -11.44 10.14
C GLU A 87 -9.62 -10.44 11.13
N ILE A 88 -9.16 -10.95 12.28
CA ILE A 88 -8.51 -10.13 13.29
C ILE A 88 -7.00 -10.32 13.15
N LEU A 89 -6.30 -9.23 12.81
CA LEU A 89 -4.84 -9.15 12.90
C LEU A 89 -4.46 -8.62 14.27
N THR A 90 -3.74 -9.42 15.06
CA THR A 90 -3.20 -8.99 16.36
C THR A 90 -1.71 -8.68 16.23
N THR A 91 -1.35 -7.42 16.37
CA THR A 91 0.05 -6.99 16.45
C THR A 91 0.52 -7.02 17.89
N LYS A 92 1.80 -7.35 18.10
CA LYS A 92 2.37 -7.55 19.44
C LYS A 92 3.49 -6.56 19.78
N LEU A 93 3.85 -5.69 18.85
CA LEU A 93 5.00 -4.81 18.96
C LEU A 93 4.60 -3.37 18.63
N ILE A 94 5.22 -2.43 19.32
CA ILE A 94 5.22 -1.00 18.97
C ILE A 94 6.61 -0.45 19.23
N THR A 95 7.02 0.59 18.50
CA THR A 95 8.28 1.27 18.79
C THR A 95 8.26 1.88 20.20
N LYS A 96 9.34 1.65 20.95
CA LYS A 96 9.54 2.16 22.31
C LYS A 96 9.41 3.68 22.35
N HIS A 97 10.05 4.33 21.39
CA HIS A 97 10.04 5.77 21.18
C HIS A 97 9.42 6.13 19.82
N PRO A 98 8.86 7.34 19.66
CA PRO A 98 8.48 7.83 18.35
C PRO A 98 9.70 7.87 17.42
N VAL A 99 9.47 7.50 16.17
CA VAL A 99 10.43 7.60 15.08
C VAL A 99 10.08 8.79 14.20
N VAL A 100 11.08 9.32 13.51
CA VAL A 100 10.90 10.40 12.54
C VAL A 100 10.94 9.79 11.15
N ILE A 101 9.94 10.11 10.33
CA ILE A 101 9.88 9.72 8.93
C ILE A 101 10.00 11.00 8.10
N GLU A 102 10.99 11.06 7.23
CA GLU A 102 11.18 12.18 6.31
C GLU A 102 10.65 11.79 4.92
N PHE A 103 9.59 12.47 4.48
CA PHE A 103 8.96 12.23 3.18
C PHE A 103 9.65 13.00 2.05
N PHE A 104 10.02 14.25 2.36
CA PHE A 104 10.75 15.18 1.51
C PHE A 104 11.73 15.94 2.41
N PRO A 105 12.82 16.50 1.86
CA PRO A 105 13.75 17.31 2.65
C PRO A 105 13.02 18.38 3.46
N GLY A 106 13.10 18.29 4.78
CA GLY A 106 12.45 19.20 5.72
C GLY A 106 11.00 18.88 6.08
N LEU A 107 10.34 17.91 5.43
CA LEU A 107 9.01 17.42 5.81
C LEU A 107 9.13 16.14 6.64
N GLN A 108 9.10 16.32 7.96
CA GLN A 108 9.30 15.26 8.94
C GLN A 108 8.03 15.02 9.76
N PHE A 109 7.73 13.74 10.01
CA PHE A 109 6.60 13.32 10.84
C PHE A 109 7.09 12.40 11.96
N TRP A 110 6.67 12.69 13.18
CA TRP A 110 6.99 11.92 14.38
C TRP A 110 5.84 10.97 14.71
N THR A 111 6.10 9.68 14.78
CA THR A 111 5.05 8.70 15.08
C THR A 111 5.58 7.45 15.75
N LYS A 112 4.69 6.72 16.42
CA LYS A 112 4.98 5.34 16.81
C LYS A 112 4.53 4.40 15.71
N LEU A 113 5.34 3.38 15.43
CA LEU A 113 5.03 2.38 14.42
C LEU A 113 4.66 1.07 15.10
N ILE A 114 3.61 0.43 14.58
CA ILE A 114 3.21 -0.91 15.00
C ILE A 114 4.10 -1.92 14.28
N GLY A 115 4.59 -2.93 15.00
CA GLY A 115 5.41 -3.99 14.42
C GLY A 115 4.56 -5.20 13.99
N SER A 116 4.69 -5.62 12.73
CA SER A 116 4.08 -6.85 12.22
C SER A 116 5.01 -7.60 11.26
N VAL A 117 5.19 -8.90 11.48
CA VAL A 117 6.03 -9.77 10.63
C VAL A 117 5.34 -10.16 9.33
N ASP A 118 4.00 -10.04 9.26
CA ASP A 118 3.20 -10.45 8.11
C ASP A 118 3.19 -9.41 6.97
N LEU A 119 4.04 -8.38 7.10
CA LEU A 119 4.24 -7.38 6.06
C LEU A 119 5.12 -7.93 4.95
N ARG A 120 4.57 -8.02 3.73
CA ARG A 120 5.34 -8.28 2.50
C ARG A 120 6.18 -7.07 2.02
N ARG A 121 6.27 -6.02 2.83
CA ARG A 121 6.89 -4.72 2.55
C ARG A 121 7.59 -4.23 3.81
N ASP A 122 8.44 -3.22 3.69
CA ASP A 122 9.15 -2.69 4.86
C ASP A 122 8.21 -1.86 5.73
N LEU A 123 7.42 -0.96 5.11
CA LEU A 123 6.60 0.03 5.80
C LEU A 123 5.25 0.26 5.09
N ILE A 124 4.17 0.29 5.86
CA ILE A 124 2.89 0.87 5.46
C ILE A 124 2.69 2.14 6.28
N ILE A 125 2.50 3.27 5.59
CA ILE A 125 2.13 4.51 6.26
C ILE A 125 0.63 4.75 6.10
N ARG A 126 -0.03 4.85 7.25
CA ARG A 126 -1.36 5.45 7.31
C ARG A 126 -1.22 6.91 6.86
N PHE A 127 -1.79 7.22 5.72
CA PHE A 127 -1.82 8.57 5.18
C PHE A 127 -3.26 9.09 5.18
N ASN A 128 -3.62 9.97 6.11
CA ASN A 128 -4.93 10.61 6.08
C ASN A 128 -4.80 12.01 5.45
N ILE A 129 -5.57 12.27 4.40
CA ILE A 129 -5.62 13.57 3.71
C ILE A 129 -6.70 14.52 4.22
N TYR A 130 -7.48 14.12 5.24
CA TYR A 130 -8.54 14.95 5.80
C TYR A 130 -8.10 15.69 7.07
N THR A 131 -8.20 17.01 7.01
CA THR A 131 -8.14 17.97 8.14
C THR A 131 -9.56 18.41 8.48
#